data_AF-A0A3N6PKD4-F1
#
_entry.id   AF-A0A3N6PKD4-F1
#
_cell.length_a   1.000
_cell.length_b   1.000
_cell.length_c   1.000
_cell.angle_alpha   90.00
_cell.angle_beta   90.00
_cell.angle_gamma   90.00
#
_symmetry.space_group_name_H-M   'P 1'
#
loop_
_entity.id
_entity.type
_entity.pdbx_description
1 polymer ?
#
loop_
_entity_poly.entity_id
_entity_poly.type
_entity_poly.pdbx_seq_one_letter_code
_entity_poly.pdbx_strand_id
1 'polypeptide(L)'
;MVLLTEGFFGAPSDLIGPNAFVNDLNFELSFTDPINAVGFDLFGLANPGETTVTILGTSGEITSRVVPANLVGTFFGIFAPGESITAIQFSNSNPEGLGELIDNVAFTMVPVPEPASLLGLLGVSALGAISLKCKQKQNK
;
A
#
# COMPACT_ATOMS: atom_id res chain seq x y z
N MET A 1 1.59 18.93 -6.07
CA MET A 1 0.41 18.07 -5.86
C MET A 1 -0.05 17.59 -7.22
N VAL A 2 0.20 16.32 -7.55
CA VAL A 2 -0.33 15.67 -8.76
C VAL A 2 -1.59 14.94 -8.31
N LEU A 3 -2.75 15.31 -8.85
CA LEU A 3 -4.03 14.67 -8.54
C LEU A 3 -4.34 13.66 -9.65
N LEU A 4 -4.31 12.37 -9.33
CA LEU A 4 -4.74 11.30 -10.23
C LEU A 4 -6.22 11.02 -9.95
N THR A 5 -7.09 11.19 -10.95
CA THR A 5 -8.54 10.97 -10.82
C THR A 5 -8.93 9.52 -11.15
N GLU A 6 -10.14 9.10 -10.76
CA GLU A 6 -10.64 7.73 -11.03
C GLU A 6 -10.50 7.34 -12.52
N GLY A 7 -9.90 6.16 -12.76
CA GLY A 7 -9.61 5.62 -14.10
C GLY A 7 -8.24 4.97 -14.27
N PHE A 8 -7.31 5.10 -13.31
CA PHE A 8 -5.92 4.62 -13.39
C PHE A 8 -5.67 3.23 -12.78
N PHE A 9 -6.60 2.28 -12.95
CA PHE A 9 -6.25 0.87 -12.76
C PHE A 9 -5.46 0.38 -13.99
N GLY A 10 -4.13 0.35 -13.87
CA GLY A 10 -3.24 -0.30 -14.83
C GLY A 10 -2.76 0.60 -15.98
N ALA A 11 -1.63 1.28 -15.76
CA ALA A 11 -0.52 1.51 -16.71
C ALA A 11 0.53 2.40 -16.01
N PRO A 12 1.84 2.13 -16.17
CA PRO A 12 2.88 2.95 -15.56
C PRO A 12 2.82 4.40 -16.08
N SER A 13 2.68 5.38 -15.17
CA SER A 13 2.77 6.81 -15.51
C SER A 13 4.21 7.29 -15.48
N ASP A 14 4.51 8.25 -16.36
CA ASP A 14 5.72 9.09 -16.44
C ASP A 14 6.47 9.29 -15.12
N LEU A 15 7.80 9.29 -15.19
CA LEU A 15 8.75 9.69 -14.14
C LEU A 15 8.28 10.91 -13.33
N ILE A 16 7.97 10.71 -12.04
CA ILE A 16 7.48 11.74 -11.11
C ILE A 16 8.47 11.90 -9.96
N GLY A 17 8.78 13.13 -9.58
CA GLY A 17 9.48 13.39 -8.32
C GLY A 17 10.19 14.73 -8.29
N PRO A 18 10.69 15.13 -7.11
CA PRO A 18 11.59 16.26 -6.98
C PRO A 18 12.94 16.00 -7.65
N ASN A 19 13.74 17.04 -7.85
CA ASN A 19 15.14 16.87 -8.29
C ASN A 19 16.03 16.21 -7.21
N ALA A 20 15.54 16.06 -5.98
CA ALA A 20 16.15 15.30 -4.88
C ALA A 20 15.19 15.20 -3.70
N PHE A 21 15.17 14.05 -3.00
CA PHE A 21 14.54 13.90 -1.69
C PHE A 21 15.47 14.52 -0.62
N VAL A 22 15.58 15.84 -0.58
CA VAL A 22 16.47 16.58 0.34
C VAL A 22 15.71 17.42 1.37
N ASN A 23 16.36 17.64 2.52
CA ASN A 23 16.05 18.67 3.52
C ASN A 23 14.65 18.61 4.11
N ASP A 24 14.39 17.70 5.06
CA ASP A 24 13.17 17.63 5.91
C ASP A 24 11.80 17.69 5.18
N LEU A 25 11.81 17.72 3.86
CA LEU A 25 10.66 17.72 2.98
C LEU A 25 10.49 16.29 2.51
N ASN A 26 9.75 15.52 3.30
CA ASN A 26 9.29 14.20 2.90
C ASN A 26 8.49 14.38 1.60
N PHE A 27 8.99 13.83 0.50
CA PHE A 27 8.15 13.65 -0.68
C PHE A 27 7.13 12.57 -0.31
N GLU A 28 5.86 12.84 -0.54
CA GLU A 28 4.78 11.93 -0.20
C GLU A 28 3.93 11.63 -1.44
N LEU A 29 3.69 10.34 -1.65
CA LEU A 29 2.61 9.85 -2.47
C LEU A 29 1.45 9.45 -1.57
N SER A 30 0.33 10.17 -1.65
CA SER A 30 -0.87 9.86 -0.88
C SER A 30 -1.94 9.24 -1.78
N PHE A 31 -2.64 8.22 -1.29
CA PHE A 31 -3.73 7.55 -1.99
C PHE A 31 -5.07 8.04 -1.44
N THR A 32 -5.96 8.50 -2.32
CA THR A 32 -7.29 9.00 -1.91
C THR A 32 -8.17 7.85 -1.44
N ASP A 33 -8.12 6.75 -2.18
CA ASP A 33 -8.73 5.50 -1.75
C ASP A 33 -7.66 4.54 -1.22
N PRO A 34 -7.85 3.93 -0.05
CA PRO A 34 -6.83 3.07 0.54
C PRO A 34 -6.53 1.85 -0.33
N ILE A 35 -5.25 1.57 -0.56
CA ILE A 35 -4.76 0.44 -1.35
C ILE A 35 -4.16 -0.61 -0.40
N ASN A 36 -3.77 -1.78 -0.90
CA ASN A 36 -3.05 -2.77 -0.08
C ASN A 36 -1.85 -3.41 -0.75
N ALA A 37 -1.60 -3.12 -2.02
CA ALA A 37 -0.31 -3.36 -2.63
C ALA A 37 0.11 -2.15 -3.46
N VAL A 38 1.41 -1.87 -3.44
CA VAL A 38 2.03 -0.85 -4.27
C VAL A 38 3.42 -1.29 -4.68
N GLY A 39 3.82 -0.95 -5.91
CA GLY A 39 5.18 -1.06 -6.41
C GLY A 39 5.53 0.14 -7.27
N PHE A 40 6.83 0.46 -7.34
CA PHE A 40 7.38 1.56 -8.13
C PHE A 40 8.88 1.32 -8.37
N ASP A 41 9.45 2.03 -9.34
CA ASP A 41 10.89 2.10 -9.56
C ASP A 41 11.44 3.41 -8.98
N LEU A 42 12.50 3.30 -8.17
CA LEU A 42 13.16 4.43 -7.52
C LEU A 42 14.47 4.80 -8.24
N PHE A 43 14.63 6.07 -8.58
CA PHE A 43 15.79 6.59 -9.31
C PHE A 43 16.63 7.55 -8.46
N GLY A 44 17.95 7.43 -8.63
CA GLY A 44 18.96 8.41 -8.23
C GLY A 44 19.79 8.74 -9.46
N LEU A 45 19.51 9.87 -10.13
CA LEU A 45 20.05 10.22 -11.44
C LEU A 45 21.34 11.05 -11.34
N ALA A 46 21.30 12.15 -10.59
CA ALA A 46 22.41 13.07 -10.41
C ALA A 46 23.44 12.48 -9.44
N ASN A 47 22.98 11.79 -8.40
CA ASN A 47 23.85 11.24 -7.37
C ASN A 47 23.24 9.99 -6.71
N PRO A 48 23.38 8.80 -7.32
CA PRO A 48 22.86 7.54 -6.77
C PRO A 48 23.24 7.34 -5.30
N GLY A 49 22.30 6.80 -4.51
CA GLY A 49 22.49 6.68 -3.07
C GLY A 49 21.40 5.88 -2.38
N GLU A 50 21.22 6.10 -1.09
CA GLU A 50 20.24 5.38 -0.28
C GLU A 50 19.06 6.30 0.07
N THR A 51 17.84 5.82 -0.15
CA THR A 51 16.61 6.50 0.24
C THR A 51 15.82 5.63 1.19
N THR A 52 15.37 6.23 2.29
CA THR A 52 14.42 5.61 3.20
C THR A 52 13.01 5.77 2.65
N VAL A 53 12.40 4.63 2.34
CA VAL A 53 11.00 4.50 1.92
C VAL A 53 10.20 4.05 3.14
N THR A 54 9.27 4.89 3.57
CA THR A 54 8.34 4.58 4.67
C THR A 54 6.94 4.41 4.12
N ILE A 55 6.32 3.26 4.40
CA ILE A 55 4.96 2.92 4.00
C ILE A 55 4.04 3.18 5.18
N LEU A 56 3.07 4.06 4.98
CA LEU A 56 2.09 4.45 5.97
C LEU A 56 0.75 3.80 5.67
N GLY A 57 0.14 3.26 6.70
CA GLY A 57 -1.20 2.73 6.69
C GLY A 57 -2.15 3.52 7.58
N THR A 58 -3.38 3.03 7.67
CA THR A 58 -4.43 3.63 8.53
C THR A 58 -4.08 3.59 10.02
N SER A 59 -3.22 2.68 10.47
CA SER A 59 -2.84 2.52 11.88
C SER A 59 -1.48 3.16 12.22
N GLY A 60 -0.82 3.80 11.25
CA GLY A 60 0.52 4.36 11.39
C GLY A 60 1.52 3.75 10.40
N GLU A 61 2.79 3.67 10.78
CA GLU A 61 3.82 3.07 9.94
C GLU A 61 3.62 1.56 9.79
N ILE A 62 3.52 1.08 8.55
CA ILE A 62 3.52 -0.35 8.21
C ILE A 62 4.97 -0.85 8.17
N THR A 63 5.85 -0.13 7.47
CA THR A 63 7.28 -0.45 7.40
C THR A 63 8.11 0.76 6.98
N SER A 64 9.39 0.75 7.33
CA SER A 64 10.40 1.65 6.80
C SER A 64 11.63 0.88 6.33
N ARG A 65 12.10 1.15 5.11
CA ARG A 65 13.20 0.42 4.46
C ARG A 65 14.13 1.37 3.73
N VAL A 66 15.43 1.11 3.88
CA VAL A 66 16.44 1.75 3.04
C VAL A 66 16.49 1.02 1.70
N VAL A 67 16.31 1.77 0.62
CA VAL A 67 16.29 1.29 -0.77
C VAL A 67 17.39 2.02 -1.54
N PRO A 68 18.25 1.31 -2.27
CA PRO A 68 19.24 1.97 -3.12
C PRO A 68 18.54 2.64 -4.31
N ALA A 69 18.73 3.94 -4.48
CA ALA A 69 18.30 4.71 -5.64
C ALA A 69 19.42 4.68 -6.70
N ASN A 70 19.14 4.06 -7.85
CA ASN A 70 20.13 3.85 -8.92
C ASN A 70 19.72 4.57 -10.21
N LEU A 71 20.67 4.72 -11.15
CA LEU A 71 20.44 5.34 -12.46
C LEU A 71 19.39 4.61 -13.31
N VAL A 72 19.32 3.28 -13.18
CA VAL A 72 18.43 2.42 -13.99
C VAL A 72 17.07 2.18 -13.34
N GLY A 73 16.83 2.77 -12.17
CA GLY A 73 15.67 2.47 -11.35
C GLY A 73 15.90 1.23 -10.49
N THR A 74 15.44 1.29 -9.24
CA THR A 74 15.39 0.15 -8.34
C THR A 74 13.94 -0.12 -8.00
N PHE A 75 13.47 -1.31 -8.36
CA PHE A 75 12.13 -1.74 -8.00
C PHE A 75 11.97 -1.88 -6.49
N PHE A 76 10.93 -1.26 -5.94
CA PHE A 76 10.44 -1.51 -4.59
C PHE A 76 8.95 -1.85 -4.66
N GLY A 77 8.52 -2.82 -3.86
CA GLY A 77 7.11 -3.15 -3.74
C GLY A 77 6.76 -3.75 -2.40
N ILE A 78 5.51 -3.55 -1.97
CA ILE A 78 4.96 -4.07 -0.74
C ILE A 78 3.52 -4.52 -0.92
N PHE A 79 3.16 -5.56 -0.19
CA PHE A 79 1.79 -6.02 -0.01
C PHE A 79 1.48 -6.09 1.49
N ALA A 80 0.41 -5.41 1.90
CA ALA A 80 -0.07 -5.32 3.27
C ALA A 80 -1.48 -5.95 3.38
N PRO A 81 -1.60 -7.27 3.57
CA PRO A 81 -2.89 -7.96 3.50
C PRO A 81 -3.89 -7.60 4.60
N GLY A 82 -3.43 -7.05 5.73
CA GLY A 82 -4.25 -6.74 6.90
C GLY A 82 -4.34 -5.25 7.21
N GLU A 83 -3.77 -4.39 6.37
CA GLU A 83 -3.71 -2.95 6.61
C GLU A 83 -3.81 -2.20 5.29
N SER A 84 -4.58 -1.12 5.29
CA SER A 84 -4.69 -0.30 4.09
C SER A 84 -3.58 0.74 4.07
N ILE A 85 -2.81 0.75 3.00
CA ILE A 85 -1.76 1.73 2.71
C ILE A 85 -2.44 3.04 2.29
N THR A 86 -2.05 4.12 2.95
CA THR A 86 -2.59 5.47 2.75
C THR A 86 -1.57 6.41 2.15
N ALA A 87 -0.28 6.20 2.42
CA ALA A 87 0.79 7.01 1.86
C ALA A 87 2.13 6.29 1.79
N ILE A 88 3.02 6.82 0.95
CA ILE A 88 4.44 6.45 0.88
C ILE A 88 5.25 7.72 1.08
N GLN A 89 6.17 7.70 2.02
CA GLN A 89 7.09 8.79 2.29
C GLN A 89 8.51 8.42 1.88
N PHE A 90 9.19 9.37 1.26
CA PHE A 90 10.57 9.24 0.80
C PHE A 90 11.42 10.28 1.52
N SER A 91 12.50 9.81 2.15
CA SER A 91 13.47 10.66 2.83
C SER A 91 14.89 10.15 2.58
N ASN A 92 15.87 11.04 2.51
CA ASN A 92 17.28 10.65 2.52
C ASN A 92 17.88 10.94 3.88
N SER A 93 18.64 9.97 4.39
CA SER A 93 19.45 10.13 5.60
C SER A 93 20.89 10.54 5.30
N ASN A 94 21.35 10.38 4.04
CA ASN A 94 22.71 10.71 3.61
C ASN A 94 22.70 11.86 2.58
N PRO A 95 23.38 12.99 2.84
CA PRO A 95 23.49 14.08 1.86
C PRO A 95 24.42 13.76 0.67
N GLU A 96 25.26 12.73 0.77
CA GLU A 96 26.24 12.36 -0.27
C GLU A 96 25.68 11.44 -1.37
N GLY A 97 24.43 10.98 -1.26
CA GLY A 97 23.76 10.17 -2.26
C GLY A 97 22.25 10.21 -2.06
N LEU A 98 21.49 10.47 -3.12
CA LEU A 98 20.09 10.89 -3.03
C LEU A 98 19.22 10.15 -4.04
N GLY A 99 18.07 9.65 -3.59
CA GLY A 99 16.94 9.41 -4.48
C GLY A 99 16.28 10.74 -4.88
N GLU A 100 15.63 10.75 -6.03
CA GLU A 100 15.02 11.95 -6.60
C GLU A 100 13.69 11.65 -7.30
N LEU A 101 13.61 10.58 -8.09
CA LEU A 101 12.44 10.33 -8.95
C LEU A 101 11.90 8.92 -8.72
N ILE A 102 10.62 8.74 -9.01
CA ILE A 102 9.93 7.46 -9.05
C ILE A 102 9.20 7.28 -10.37
N ASP A 103 9.13 6.07 -10.87
CA ASP A 103 8.42 5.70 -12.10
C ASP A 103 7.65 4.39 -11.88
N ASN A 104 6.86 3.98 -12.87
CA ASN A 104 6.17 2.70 -12.93
C ASN A 104 5.32 2.41 -11.68
N VAL A 105 4.71 3.45 -11.09
CA VAL A 105 3.88 3.30 -9.90
C VAL A 105 2.65 2.46 -10.25
N ALA A 106 2.56 1.27 -9.65
CA ALA A 106 1.46 0.34 -9.80
C ALA A 106 0.88 0.03 -8.43
N PHE A 107 -0.45 0.09 -8.30
CA PHE A 107 -1.13 -0.18 -7.03
C PHE A 107 -2.43 -0.93 -7.27
N THR A 108 -2.91 -1.61 -6.22
CA THR A 108 -4.17 -2.33 -6.27
C THR A 108 -4.88 -2.34 -4.93
N MET A 109 -6.18 -2.60 -5.02
CA MET A 109 -7.07 -2.85 -3.91
C MET A 109 -7.50 -4.32 -3.96
N VAL A 110 -7.09 -5.11 -2.98
CA VAL A 110 -7.74 -6.38 -2.70
C VAL A 110 -8.77 -6.13 -1.59
N PRO A 111 -10.06 -6.45 -1.80
CA PRO A 111 -11.06 -6.34 -0.73
C PRO A 111 -10.61 -7.15 0.48
N VAL A 112 -10.35 -6.47 1.61
CA VAL A 112 -10.12 -7.14 2.89
C VAL A 112 -11.49 -7.51 3.45
N PRO A 113 -11.81 -8.80 3.68
CA PRO A 113 -13.10 -9.17 4.24
C PRO A 113 -13.26 -8.54 5.62
N GLU A 114 -14.29 -7.72 5.81
CA GLU A 114 -14.58 -7.18 7.15
C GLU A 114 -14.86 -8.32 8.13
N PRO A 115 -14.43 -8.22 9.41
CA PRO A 115 -14.69 -9.24 10.44
C PRO A 115 -16.17 -9.60 10.60
N ALA A 116 -17.08 -8.64 10.33
CA ALA A 116 -18.52 -8.86 10.34
C ALA A 116 -18.97 -9.91 9.30
N SER A 117 -18.27 -10.01 8.17
CA SER A 117 -18.54 -11.00 7.11
C SER A 117 -18.24 -12.43 7.57
N LEU A 118 -17.21 -12.61 8.42
CA LEU A 118 -16.87 -13.90 9.06
C LEU A 118 -17.91 -14.30 10.12
N LEU A 119 -18.39 -13.33 10.90
CA LEU A 119 -19.44 -13.55 11.89
C LEU A 119 -20.78 -13.93 11.24
N GLY A 120 -21.11 -13.35 10.07
CA GLY A 120 -22.29 -13.74 9.29
C GLY A 120 -22.28 -15.21 8.86
N LEU A 121 -21.11 -15.73 8.43
CA LEU A 121 -20.94 -17.14 8.05
C LEU A 121 -21.10 -18.10 9.24
N LEU A 122 -20.64 -17.71 10.42
CA LEU A 122 -20.84 -18.49 11.66
C LEU A 122 -22.28 -18.39 12.20
N GLY A 123 -22.97 -17.26 11.98
CA GLY A 123 -24.36 -17.07 12.38
C GLY A 123 -25.35 -17.95 11.60
N VAL A 124 -25.13 -18.14 10.29
CA VAL A 124 -25.99 -18.97 9.44
C VAL A 124 -25.87 -20.46 9.79
N SER A 125 -24.68 -20.91 10.17
CA SER A 125 -24.45 -22.31 10.60
C SER A 125 -25.10 -22.63 11.95
N ALA A 126 -25.15 -21.67 12.88
CA ALA A 126 -25.85 -21.85 14.16
C ALA A 126 -27.39 -21.91 14.01
N LEU A 127 -27.98 -21.09 13.14
CA LEU A 127 -29.44 -21.08 12.91
C LEU A 127 -29.94 -22.33 12.18
N GLY A 128 -29.14 -22.91 11.27
CA GLY A 128 -29.45 -24.19 10.61
C GLY A 128 -29.49 -25.38 11.58
N ALA A 129 -28.57 -25.41 12.55
CA ALA A 129 -28.50 -26.50 13.54
C ALA A 129 -29.66 -26.47 14.56
N ILE A 130 -30.17 -25.29 14.90
CA ILE A 130 -31.29 -25.14 15.86
C ILE A 130 -32.62 -25.53 15.20
N SER A 131 -32.84 -25.15 13.93
CA SER A 131 -34.08 -25.51 13.21
C SER A 131 -34.25 -27.03 13.01
N LEU A 132 -33.17 -27.77 12.82
CA LEU A 132 -33.23 -29.24 12.68
C LEU A 132 -33.58 -29.95 13.99
N LYS A 133 -33.10 -29.45 15.14
CA LYS A 133 -33.43 -30.02 16.46
C LYS A 133 -34.88 -29.78 16.87
N CYS A 134 -35.46 -28.62 16.55
CA CYS A 134 -36.87 -28.35 16.88
C CYS A 134 -37.83 -29.23 16.06
N LYS A 135 -37.50 -29.55 14.79
CA LYS A 135 -38.31 -30.43 13.95
C LYS A 135 -38.31 -31.89 14.44
N GLN A 136 -37.21 -32.37 15.01
CA GLN A 136 -37.14 -33.74 15.57
C GLN A 136 -37.94 -33.92 16.87
N LYS A 137 -38.22 -32.84 17.62
CA LYS A 137 -38.94 -32.92 18.90
C LYS A 137 -40.47 -32.91 18.77
N GLN A 138 -41.00 -32.53 17.60
CA GLN A 138 -42.45 -32.48 17.33
C GLN A 138 -43.03 -33.80 16.77
N ASN A 139 -42.19 -34.78 16.42
CA ASN A 139 -42.60 -36.08 15.87
C ASN A 139 -42.43 -37.24 16.88
N LYS A 140 -42.67 -37.00 18.18
CA LYS A 140 -42.64 -38.06 19.20
C LYS A 140 -43.87 -38.01 20.09
#